data_AF-A0A1C6T190-F1
#
_entry.id   AF-A0A1C6T190-F1
#
_cell.length_a   1.000
_cell.length_b   1.000
_cell.length_c   1.000
_cell.angle_alpha   90.00
_cell.angle_beta   90.00
_cell.angle_gamma   90.00
#
_symmetry.space_group_name_H-M   'P 1'
#
loop_
_entity.id
_entity.type
_entity.pdbx_description
1 polymer ?
#
loop_
_entity_poly.entity_id
_entity_poly.type
_entity_poly.pdbx_seq_one_letter_code
_entity_poly.pdbx_strand_id
1 'polypeptide(L)'
;MTQQPPPFPPYQPPSGPVPPPGHLPPPDYFPAPGYGLPVEGQPGWFSRLTAGQRTALLIGAGALTFVLLCCGGLTVIGATAEPPPQKSRPAAAAGVEEPSAYPEPSVASPPAASPSSAPSATPSISPSPSPVVETRTETATEKIPHGTRTVKDSSLAEGKRAVRTRGVDGVRTLTYQVTVTDGAQTGRKLVRSAVTRKPVTEVVAIGTKPARRCDPNYSGCVPIASDVDCGGGSGNGPAYLYGVVEVIGDDIYDLDRDNDGLACEKD
;
A
#
# COMPACT_ATOMS: atom_id res chain seq x y z
N MET A 1 -21.20 -9.27 35.32
CA MET A 1 -21.17 -10.71 34.98
C MET A 1 -21.29 -10.82 33.47
N THR A 2 -20.16 -10.90 32.76
CA THR A 2 -20.13 -10.95 31.30
C THR A 2 -20.34 -12.40 30.89
N GLN A 3 -21.52 -12.72 30.34
CA GLN A 3 -21.79 -14.06 29.82
C GLN A 3 -20.99 -14.30 28.54
N GLN A 4 -20.13 -15.31 28.59
CA GLN A 4 -19.36 -15.77 27.44
C GLN A 4 -20.28 -16.56 26.50
N PRO A 5 -20.30 -16.28 25.19
CA PRO A 5 -21.16 -17.00 24.25
C PRO A 5 -20.74 -18.47 24.16
N PRO A 6 -21.69 -19.39 23.93
CA PRO A 6 -21.41 -20.81 23.87
C PRO A 6 -20.51 -21.17 22.68
N PRO A 7 -19.69 -22.23 22.79
CA PRO A 7 -18.81 -22.66 21.72
C PRO A 7 -19.60 -23.14 20.49
N PHE A 8 -19.05 -22.90 19.29
CA PHE A 8 -19.63 -23.39 18.04
C PHE A 8 -19.60 -24.92 17.98
N PRO A 9 -20.65 -25.56 17.43
CA PRO A 9 -20.66 -27.00 17.23
C PRO A 9 -19.59 -27.43 16.22
N PRO A 10 -19.06 -28.67 16.34
CA PRO A 10 -18.09 -29.21 15.38
C PRO A 10 -18.71 -29.34 13.99
N TYR A 11 -17.94 -28.98 12.97
CA TYR A 11 -18.35 -29.07 11.57
C TYR A 11 -18.60 -30.54 11.18
N GLN A 12 -19.85 -30.85 10.81
CA GLN A 12 -20.21 -32.14 10.19
C GLN A 12 -20.24 -31.96 8.66
N PRO A 13 -19.42 -32.72 7.90
CA PRO A 13 -19.50 -32.69 6.45
C PRO A 13 -20.86 -33.28 5.98
N PRO A 14 -21.39 -32.83 4.84
CA PRO A 14 -22.68 -33.30 4.33
C PRO A 14 -22.62 -34.79 3.98
N SER A 15 -23.53 -35.57 4.58
CA SER A 15 -23.75 -37.00 4.35
C SER A 15 -24.61 -37.26 3.10
N GLY A 16 -24.22 -36.68 1.97
CA GLY A 16 -24.83 -36.92 0.66
C GLY A 16 -24.10 -38.00 -0.13
N PRO A 17 -24.79 -38.74 -1.03
CA PRO A 17 -24.15 -39.71 -1.91
C PRO A 17 -23.14 -39.02 -2.84
N VAL A 18 -21.93 -39.56 -2.90
CA VAL A 18 -20.86 -39.12 -3.79
C VAL A 18 -21.30 -39.40 -5.24
N PRO A 19 -21.35 -38.40 -6.14
CA PRO A 19 -21.70 -38.66 -7.53
C PRO A 19 -20.64 -39.56 -8.19
N PRO A 20 -21.03 -40.48 -9.09
CA PRO A 20 -20.07 -41.33 -9.79
C PRO A 20 -19.12 -40.48 -10.63
N PRO A 21 -17.86 -40.91 -10.82
CA PRO A 21 -16.91 -40.20 -11.66
C PRO A 21 -17.43 -40.16 -13.10
N GLY A 22 -17.80 -38.97 -13.56
CA GLY A 22 -18.18 -38.73 -14.94
C GLY A 22 -17.01 -39.08 -15.86
N HIS A 23 -17.30 -39.83 -16.93
CA HIS A 23 -16.39 -39.97 -18.06
C HIS A 23 -16.12 -38.57 -18.64
N LEU A 24 -14.90 -38.08 -18.42
CA LEU A 24 -14.40 -36.92 -19.15
C LEU A 24 -14.27 -37.32 -20.63
N PRO A 25 -14.81 -36.54 -21.58
CA PRO A 25 -14.51 -36.77 -22.99
C PRO A 25 -12.99 -36.62 -23.21
N PRO A 26 -12.39 -37.34 -24.18
CA PRO A 26 -10.97 -37.20 -24.48
C PRO A 26 -10.66 -35.75 -24.85
N PRO A 27 -9.48 -35.22 -24.49
CA PRO A 27 -9.11 -33.87 -24.84
C PRO A 27 -8.99 -33.79 -26.36
N ASP A 28 -9.79 -32.91 -26.96
CA ASP A 28 -9.58 -32.48 -28.33
C ASP A 28 -8.12 -32.03 -28.49
N TYR A 29 -7.50 -32.55 -29.54
CA TYR A 29 -6.13 -32.33 -29.92
C TYR A 29 -5.88 -30.84 -30.17
N PHE A 30 -5.40 -30.11 -29.15
CA PHE A 30 -4.82 -28.78 -29.32
C PHE A 30 -3.43 -28.95 -29.94
N PRO A 31 -3.14 -28.42 -31.15
CA PRO A 31 -1.78 -28.39 -31.66
C PRO A 31 -0.92 -27.51 -30.75
N ALA A 32 0.27 -28.01 -30.42
CA ALA A 32 1.25 -27.33 -29.58
C ALA A 32 1.59 -25.92 -30.12
N PRO A 33 1.74 -24.90 -29.26
CA PRO A 33 2.26 -23.62 -29.70
C PRO A 33 3.73 -23.79 -30.11
N GLY A 34 4.00 -23.56 -31.40
CA GLY A 34 5.35 -23.51 -31.94
C GLY A 34 6.17 -22.44 -31.23
N TYR A 35 7.41 -22.81 -30.90
CA TYR A 35 8.43 -21.91 -30.37
C TYR A 35 8.76 -20.85 -31.43
N GLY A 36 8.13 -19.68 -31.31
CA GLY A 36 8.50 -18.49 -32.07
C GLY A 36 9.81 -17.92 -31.55
N LEU A 37 10.79 -17.81 -32.45
CA LEU A 37 12.04 -17.06 -32.26
C LEU A 37 11.75 -15.60 -31.87
N PRO A 38 12.67 -14.93 -31.14
CA PRO A 38 12.49 -13.54 -30.73
C PRO A 38 12.42 -12.61 -31.94
N VAL A 39 11.33 -11.86 -32.05
CA VAL A 39 11.20 -10.75 -32.98
C VAL A 39 11.94 -9.56 -32.38
N GLU A 40 13.13 -9.26 -32.91
CA GLU A 40 13.79 -7.98 -32.76
C GLU A 40 12.93 -6.83 -33.33
N GLY A 41 12.81 -5.74 -32.56
CA GLY A 41 12.59 -4.40 -33.10
C GLY A 41 11.14 -4.00 -33.41
N GLN A 42 10.37 -3.65 -32.37
CA GLN A 42 9.26 -2.70 -32.51
C GLN A 42 9.64 -1.37 -31.85
N PRO A 43 9.77 -0.27 -32.61
CA PRO A 43 10.14 1.03 -32.06
C PRO A 43 8.97 1.60 -31.23
N GLY A 44 9.30 2.07 -30.02
CA GLY A 44 8.36 2.73 -29.15
C GLY A 44 7.70 3.94 -29.81
N TRP A 45 6.48 4.26 -29.38
CA TRP A 45 5.67 5.37 -29.90
C TRP A 45 6.37 6.75 -29.91
N PHE A 46 7.48 6.90 -29.17
CA PHE A 46 8.36 8.06 -29.16
C PHE A 46 9.11 8.34 -30.48
N SER A 47 9.12 7.41 -31.43
CA SER A 47 9.78 7.58 -32.74
C SER A 47 8.86 8.16 -33.83
N ARG A 48 7.63 8.58 -33.51
CA ARG A 48 6.71 9.26 -34.43
C ARG A 48 6.63 10.77 -34.20
N LEU A 49 7.76 11.41 -33.85
CA LEU A 49 7.87 12.86 -33.82
C LEU A 49 8.88 13.29 -34.88
N THR A 50 8.41 14.07 -35.86
CA THR A 50 9.25 14.69 -36.88
C THR A 50 10.09 15.80 -36.25
N ALA A 51 11.22 16.13 -36.89
CA ALA A 51 12.21 17.10 -36.39
C ALA A 51 11.66 18.53 -36.14
N GLY A 52 10.42 18.83 -36.54
CA GLY A 52 9.78 20.14 -36.36
C GLY A 52 8.97 20.35 -35.07
N GLN A 53 8.75 19.32 -34.24
CA GLN A 53 7.96 19.44 -33.00
C GLN A 53 8.80 19.49 -31.71
N ARG A 54 10.14 19.55 -31.81
CA ARG A 54 11.06 19.56 -30.66
C ARG A 54 11.52 20.96 -30.21
N THR A 55 10.99 22.04 -30.79
CA THR A 55 11.39 23.43 -30.49
C THR A 55 10.22 24.34 -30.11
N ALA A 56 9.21 23.79 -29.39
CA ALA A 56 8.13 24.60 -28.84
C ALA A 56 7.71 24.12 -27.44
N LEU A 57 8.65 24.08 -26.50
CA LEU A 57 8.35 24.01 -25.07
C LEU A 57 9.56 24.43 -24.22
N LEU A 58 10.16 25.57 -24.55
CA LEU A 58 11.10 26.31 -23.68
C LEU A 58 10.83 27.82 -23.70
N ILE A 59 9.57 28.25 -23.89
CA ILE A 59 9.12 29.63 -23.64
C ILE A 59 7.71 29.62 -23.02
N GLY A 60 7.52 28.80 -21.99
CA GLY A 60 6.25 28.70 -21.26
C GLY A 60 6.42 28.58 -19.74
N ALA A 61 7.59 28.98 -19.21
CA ALA A 61 7.92 28.90 -17.79
C ALA A 61 8.50 30.22 -17.23
N GLY A 62 8.31 31.35 -17.93
CA GLY A 62 8.99 32.61 -17.62
C GLY A 62 8.10 33.86 -17.55
N ALA A 63 6.77 33.72 -17.43
CA ALA A 63 5.87 34.88 -17.42
C ALA A 63 4.68 34.76 -16.44
N LEU A 64 4.75 33.87 -15.43
CA LEU A 64 3.70 33.78 -14.40
C LEU A 64 4.24 33.75 -12.96
N THR A 65 5.43 34.31 -12.73
CA THR A 65 6.03 34.44 -11.39
C THR A 65 6.46 35.87 -11.02
N PHE A 66 6.14 36.88 -11.84
CA PHE A 66 6.59 38.27 -11.61
C PHE A 66 5.46 39.33 -11.50
N VAL A 67 4.20 38.92 -11.32
CA VAL A 67 3.04 39.85 -11.20
C VAL A 67 2.39 39.81 -9.81
N LEU A 68 2.94 39.07 -8.85
CA LEU A 68 2.43 39.00 -7.47
C LEU A 68 3.38 39.65 -6.44
N LEU A 69 4.21 40.59 -6.88
CA LEU A 69 5.15 41.31 -6.02
C LEU A 69 5.13 42.83 -6.30
N CYS A 70 3.96 43.47 -6.23
CA CYS A 70 3.92 44.94 -6.27
C CYS A 70 2.71 45.64 -5.65
N CYS A 71 1.89 44.98 -4.84
CA CYS A 71 0.85 45.67 -4.06
C CYS A 71 0.78 45.09 -2.64
N GLY A 72 1.49 45.73 -1.72
CA GLY A 72 1.27 45.54 -0.29
C GLY A 72 -0.11 46.02 0.14
N GLY A 73 -0.57 45.49 1.28
CA GLY A 73 -1.77 45.97 1.94
C GLY A 73 -2.05 45.18 3.22
N LEU A 74 -1.51 45.68 4.33
CA LEU A 74 -1.82 45.26 5.70
C LEU A 74 -3.34 45.23 5.95
N THR A 75 -3.84 44.16 6.57
CA THR A 75 -4.88 44.30 7.60
C THR A 75 -4.57 43.36 8.77
N VAL A 76 -4.40 43.98 9.93
CA VAL A 76 -4.34 43.35 11.25
C VAL A 76 -5.77 43.09 11.70
N ILE A 77 -6.12 41.85 12.01
CA ILE A 77 -7.23 41.52 12.92
C ILE A 77 -6.73 40.44 13.87
N GLY A 78 -6.72 40.77 15.16
CA GLY A 78 -6.40 39.86 16.25
C GLY A 78 -7.63 39.19 16.86
N ALA A 79 -7.34 38.30 17.81
CA ALA A 79 -8.23 37.61 18.76
C ALA A 79 -9.06 36.47 18.12
N THR A 80 -9.21 35.25 18.66
CA THR A 80 -9.14 34.70 20.03
C THR A 80 -8.88 33.18 19.95
N ALA A 81 -8.37 32.60 21.06
CA ALA A 81 -8.62 31.24 21.60
C ALA A 81 -8.40 30.01 20.66
N GLU A 82 -7.73 28.91 20.98
CA GLU A 82 -7.56 28.15 22.22
C GLU A 82 -6.58 26.97 21.92
N PRO A 83 -5.47 26.76 22.65
CA PRO A 83 -4.64 25.56 22.48
C PRO A 83 -5.05 24.43 23.46
N PRO A 84 -5.07 23.15 23.03
CA PRO A 84 -5.40 22.03 23.92
C PRO A 84 -4.28 21.71 24.93
N PRO A 85 -4.62 21.09 26.07
CA PRO A 85 -3.78 21.10 27.27
C PRO A 85 -2.66 20.05 27.22
N GLN A 86 -1.41 20.51 27.32
CA GLN A 86 -0.30 19.65 27.73
C GLN A 86 -0.11 19.72 29.24
N LYS A 87 -0.37 18.59 29.87
CA LYS A 87 -0.25 18.36 31.31
C LYS A 87 1.23 18.34 31.71
N SER A 88 1.58 19.29 32.57
CA SER A 88 2.80 19.37 33.40
C SER A 88 2.98 18.11 34.26
N ARG A 89 4.20 17.66 34.62
CA ARG A 89 5.16 18.23 35.60
C ARG A 89 6.36 17.22 35.75
N PRO A 90 7.43 17.49 36.54
CA PRO A 90 8.55 18.42 36.33
C PRO A 90 9.94 17.75 36.30
N ALA A 91 10.92 18.62 36.07
CA ALA A 91 12.38 18.48 36.15
C ALA A 91 12.95 17.84 37.44
N ALA A 92 14.11 17.21 37.25
CA ALA A 92 15.25 17.32 38.16
C ALA A 92 16.53 17.42 37.31
N ALA A 93 17.30 18.48 37.56
CA ALA A 93 18.60 18.76 36.97
C ALA A 93 19.71 17.99 37.68
N ALA A 94 20.79 17.69 36.95
CA ALA A 94 22.19 17.96 37.33
C ALA A 94 23.15 17.11 36.48
N GLY A 95 24.13 17.76 35.85
CA GLY A 95 25.48 17.26 35.45
C GLY A 95 25.52 16.01 34.56
N VAL A 96 26.40 15.86 33.57
CA VAL A 96 27.84 16.12 33.63
C VAL A 96 28.36 16.25 32.19
N GLU A 97 29.33 17.15 32.08
CA GLU A 97 30.37 17.41 31.10
C GLU A 97 30.88 16.27 30.18
N GLU A 98 31.36 16.70 29.00
CA GLU A 98 32.23 16.15 27.93
C GLU A 98 33.36 15.15 28.35
N PRO A 99 34.06 14.40 27.46
CA PRO A 99 34.13 14.60 26.01
C PRO A 99 34.16 13.40 25.05
N SER A 100 33.90 13.75 23.79
CA SER A 100 34.13 12.96 22.59
C SER A 100 35.55 13.24 22.07
N ALA A 101 36.37 12.19 21.96
CA ALA A 101 37.67 12.24 21.29
C ALA A 101 37.86 10.94 20.51
N TYR A 102 37.63 10.99 19.20
CA TYR A 102 38.11 9.98 18.25
C TYR A 102 39.37 10.55 17.59
N PRO A 103 40.55 9.92 17.73
CA PRO A 103 41.65 10.18 16.82
C PRO A 103 41.56 9.25 15.59
N GLU A 104 41.68 9.85 14.40
CA GLU A 104 42.08 9.16 13.17
C GLU A 104 43.48 8.55 13.31
N PRO A 105 43.74 7.35 12.77
CA PRO A 105 45.11 6.95 12.47
C PRO A 105 45.43 7.20 10.99
N SER A 106 46.23 8.24 10.76
CA SER A 106 47.14 8.38 9.62
C SER A 106 48.32 7.43 9.83
N VAL A 107 48.67 6.62 8.83
CA VAL A 107 49.92 5.84 8.85
C VAL A 107 50.68 6.07 7.56
N ALA A 108 51.75 6.84 7.71
CA ALA A 108 52.81 7.03 6.74
C ALA A 108 53.81 5.86 6.76
N SER A 109 54.41 5.61 5.59
CA SER A 109 55.52 4.68 5.37
C SER A 109 56.77 5.02 6.18
N PRO A 110 57.59 4.03 6.56
CA PRO A 110 59.00 4.25 6.90
C PRO A 110 59.97 3.66 5.86
N PRO A 111 61.20 4.21 5.70
CA PRO A 111 62.30 3.57 5.00
C PRO A 111 63.24 2.81 5.95
N ALA A 112 64.05 1.94 5.34
CA ALA A 112 65.00 1.02 5.96
C ALA A 112 66.23 1.68 6.61
N ALA A 113 66.76 1.07 7.70
CA ALA A 113 68.18 0.69 7.87
C ALA A 113 68.47 0.03 9.25
N SER A 114 69.30 -1.02 9.20
CA SER A 114 70.05 -1.76 10.26
C SER A 114 70.96 -0.87 11.15
N PRO A 115 71.48 -1.28 12.35
CA PRO A 115 72.24 -2.54 12.55
C PRO A 115 72.29 -3.24 13.95
N SER A 116 72.71 -4.52 13.89
CA SER A 116 73.69 -5.26 14.72
C SER A 116 73.60 -5.35 16.28
N SER A 117 73.30 -6.59 16.71
CA SER A 117 74.02 -7.43 17.72
C SER A 117 73.94 -7.16 19.24
N ALA A 118 73.31 -8.11 19.97
CA ALA A 118 73.77 -8.67 21.26
C ALA A 118 73.03 -10.01 21.57
N PRO A 119 73.64 -10.97 22.30
CA PRO A 119 73.23 -12.38 22.30
C PRO A 119 72.25 -12.80 23.42
N SER A 120 71.50 -13.85 23.09
CA SER A 120 70.83 -14.87 23.92
C SER A 120 70.73 -14.66 25.44
N ALA A 121 69.51 -14.36 25.89
CA ALA A 121 68.92 -15.06 27.02
C ALA A 121 67.78 -15.94 26.48
N THR A 122 67.83 -17.24 26.72
CA THR A 122 66.80 -18.20 26.31
C THR A 122 65.53 -17.95 27.14
N PRO A 123 64.40 -17.48 26.59
CA PRO A 123 63.14 -17.56 27.30
C PRO A 123 62.69 -19.03 27.29
N SER A 124 62.43 -19.54 28.49
CA SER A 124 61.77 -20.83 28.69
C SER A 124 60.42 -20.80 27.97
N ILE A 125 60.26 -21.59 26.91
CA ILE A 125 59.04 -21.68 26.12
C ILE A 125 58.01 -22.44 26.96
N SER A 126 57.22 -21.71 27.74
CA SER A 126 55.95 -22.23 28.23
C SER A 126 55.01 -22.38 27.02
N PRO A 127 54.34 -23.52 26.81
CA PRO A 127 53.42 -23.65 25.68
C PRO A 127 52.32 -22.59 25.83
N SER A 128 52.25 -21.66 24.88
CA SER A 128 51.12 -20.73 24.78
C SER A 128 49.83 -21.55 24.72
N PRO A 129 48.80 -21.24 25.52
CA PRO A 129 47.54 -21.97 25.45
C PRO A 129 46.99 -21.88 24.02
N SER A 130 46.50 -23.01 23.50
CA SER A 130 45.77 -23.03 22.23
C SER A 130 44.44 -22.29 22.41
N PRO A 131 43.99 -21.51 21.42
CA PRO A 131 42.75 -20.75 21.53
C PRO A 131 41.56 -21.69 21.66
N VAL A 132 40.60 -21.35 22.53
CA VAL A 132 39.39 -22.15 22.72
C VAL A 132 38.36 -21.75 21.67
N VAL A 133 37.95 -22.70 20.82
CA VAL A 133 36.96 -22.48 19.76
C VAL A 133 35.66 -23.16 20.14
N GLU A 134 34.58 -22.39 20.22
CA GLU A 134 33.23 -22.86 20.50
C GLU A 134 32.30 -22.54 19.33
N THR A 135 31.30 -23.40 19.09
CA THR A 135 30.22 -23.11 18.14
C THR A 135 28.89 -23.09 18.87
N ARG A 136 28.07 -22.08 18.56
CA ARG A 136 26.72 -21.94 19.11
C ARG A 136 25.70 -21.72 18.02
N THR A 137 24.45 -22.06 18.30
CA THR A 137 23.32 -21.82 17.38
C THR A 137 22.59 -20.56 17.79
N GLU A 138 22.35 -19.67 16.83
CA GLU A 138 21.55 -18.47 17.02
C GLU A 138 20.40 -18.42 16.02
N THR A 139 19.23 -17.96 16.45
CA THR A 139 18.07 -17.76 15.58
C THR A 139 17.77 -16.29 15.41
N ALA A 140 17.53 -15.86 14.18
CA ALA A 140 16.99 -14.55 13.86
C ALA A 140 15.67 -14.69 13.09
N THR A 141 14.81 -13.68 13.19
CA THR A 141 13.58 -13.58 12.42
C THR A 141 13.68 -12.48 11.38
N GLU A 142 13.22 -12.79 10.17
CA GLU A 142 13.08 -11.84 9.07
C GLU A 142 11.61 -11.78 8.65
N LYS A 143 11.12 -10.56 8.40
CA LYS A 143 9.74 -10.32 7.97
C LYS A 143 9.59 -10.65 6.48
N ILE A 144 8.48 -11.31 6.12
CA ILE A 144 8.09 -11.52 4.72
C ILE A 144 6.88 -10.61 4.44
N PRO A 145 7.03 -9.53 3.66
CA PRO A 145 5.91 -8.65 3.33
C PRO A 145 4.75 -9.42 2.70
N HIS A 146 3.52 -9.05 3.05
CA HIS A 146 2.36 -9.53 2.33
C HIS A 146 2.18 -8.85 0.97
N GLY A 147 1.56 -9.57 0.03
CA GLY A 147 1.09 -8.98 -1.22
C GLY A 147 -0.32 -8.40 -1.10
N THR A 148 -0.76 -7.71 -2.15
CA THR A 148 -2.13 -7.18 -2.28
C THR A 148 -2.80 -7.75 -3.52
N ARG A 149 -4.08 -8.14 -3.40
CA ARG A 149 -4.94 -8.56 -4.50
C ARG A 149 -6.16 -7.66 -4.57
N THR A 150 -6.44 -7.18 -5.77
CA THR A 150 -7.62 -6.35 -6.04
C THR A 150 -8.76 -7.20 -6.60
N VAL A 151 -9.98 -6.98 -6.12
CA VAL A 151 -11.19 -7.63 -6.65
C VAL A 151 -12.24 -6.58 -6.99
N LYS A 152 -12.98 -6.77 -8.09
CA LYS A 152 -14.11 -5.90 -8.44
C LYS A 152 -15.32 -6.25 -7.59
N ASP A 153 -16.07 -5.24 -7.18
CA ASP A 153 -17.22 -5.41 -6.29
C ASP A 153 -18.39 -4.51 -6.73
N SER A 154 -19.44 -5.13 -7.24
CA SER A 154 -20.64 -4.45 -7.72
C SER A 154 -21.56 -3.97 -6.60
N SER A 155 -21.29 -4.33 -5.34
CA SER A 155 -22.04 -3.79 -4.19
C SER A 155 -21.49 -2.44 -3.73
N LEU A 156 -20.24 -2.10 -4.08
CA LEU A 156 -19.60 -0.85 -3.71
C LEU A 156 -19.72 0.18 -4.83
N ALA A 157 -20.02 1.42 -4.47
CA ALA A 157 -20.04 2.55 -5.41
C ALA A 157 -18.72 2.64 -6.18
N GLU A 158 -18.82 2.97 -7.47
CA GLU A 158 -17.68 3.06 -8.37
C GLU A 158 -16.56 3.92 -7.80
N GLY A 159 -15.33 3.42 -7.89
CA GLY A 159 -14.13 4.08 -7.37
C GLY A 159 -13.94 4.01 -5.85
N LYS A 160 -14.93 3.54 -5.07
CA LYS A 160 -14.75 3.28 -3.64
C LYS A 160 -13.89 2.03 -3.43
N ARG A 161 -13.10 2.02 -2.34
CA ARG A 161 -12.24 0.89 -1.98
C ARG A 161 -12.60 0.39 -0.59
N ALA A 162 -12.58 -0.92 -0.39
CA ALA A 162 -12.78 -1.52 0.92
C ALA A 162 -11.85 -2.73 1.09
N VAL A 163 -11.21 -2.86 2.25
CA VAL A 163 -10.41 -4.04 2.57
C VAL A 163 -11.35 -5.17 2.97
N ARG A 164 -11.34 -6.27 2.21
CA ARG A 164 -12.13 -7.49 2.49
C ARG A 164 -11.36 -8.46 3.38
N THR A 165 -10.05 -8.55 3.17
CA THR A 165 -9.15 -9.37 3.98
C THR A 165 -7.92 -8.54 4.28
N ARG A 166 -7.60 -8.35 5.56
CA ARG A 166 -6.39 -7.61 5.95
C ARG A 166 -5.15 -8.46 5.65
N GLY A 167 -4.14 -7.83 5.06
CA GLY A 167 -2.85 -8.47 4.85
C GLY A 167 -2.10 -8.68 6.17
N VAL A 168 -1.34 -9.77 6.25
CA VAL A 168 -0.48 -10.06 7.40
C VAL A 168 0.87 -10.52 6.89
N ASP A 169 1.93 -9.88 7.35
CA ASP A 169 3.29 -10.27 7.00
C ASP A 169 3.61 -11.68 7.53
N GLY A 170 4.32 -12.44 6.72
CA GLY A 170 4.90 -13.71 7.11
C GLY A 170 6.19 -13.54 7.91
N VAL A 171 6.75 -14.66 8.34
CA VAL A 171 8.00 -14.73 9.09
C VAL A 171 8.89 -15.82 8.50
N ARG A 172 10.13 -15.47 8.24
CA ARG A 172 11.23 -16.39 7.96
C ARG A 172 12.12 -16.48 9.18
N THR A 173 12.40 -17.69 9.62
CA THR A 173 13.37 -17.97 10.68
C THR A 173 14.68 -18.39 10.05
N LEU A 174 15.74 -17.68 10.42
CA LEU A 174 17.11 -17.90 9.99
C LEU A 174 17.89 -18.49 11.17
N THR A 175 18.48 -19.66 10.97
CA THR A 175 19.34 -20.30 11.97
C THR A 175 20.79 -20.16 11.54
N TYR A 176 21.61 -19.59 12.41
CA TYR A 176 23.04 -19.37 12.19
C TYR A 176 23.85 -20.27 13.11
N GLN A 177 24.96 -20.77 12.60
CA GLN A 177 26.06 -21.28 13.41
C GLN A 177 27.04 -20.12 13.60
N VAL A 178 27.29 -19.78 14.86
CA VAL A 178 28.21 -18.71 15.26
C VAL A 178 29.43 -19.36 15.88
N THR A 179 30.61 -19.03 15.34
CA THR A 179 31.90 -19.49 15.87
C THR A 179 32.45 -18.40 16.77
N VAL A 180 32.86 -18.80 17.97
CA VAL A 180 33.43 -17.94 19.00
C VAL A 180 34.83 -18.46 19.31
N THR A 181 35.83 -17.59 19.33
CA THR A 181 37.20 -17.91 19.70
C THR A 181 37.62 -16.98 20.81
N ASP A 182 38.05 -17.56 21.94
CA ASP A 182 38.45 -16.79 23.14
C ASP A 182 37.39 -15.77 23.59
N GLY A 183 36.10 -16.16 23.49
CA GLY A 183 34.96 -15.32 23.86
C GLY A 183 34.52 -14.30 22.80
N ALA A 184 35.30 -14.09 21.73
CA ALA A 184 34.96 -13.18 20.64
C ALA A 184 34.32 -13.91 19.44
N GLN A 185 33.26 -13.36 18.85
CA GLN A 185 32.68 -13.92 17.63
C GLN A 185 33.66 -13.79 16.46
N THR A 186 34.14 -14.91 15.95
CA THR A 186 35.08 -14.99 14.82
C THR A 186 34.41 -15.41 13.51
N GLY A 187 33.20 -15.95 13.57
CA GLY A 187 32.47 -16.36 12.37
C GLY A 187 30.97 -16.46 12.57
N ARG A 188 30.23 -16.30 11.46
CA ARG A 188 28.78 -16.52 11.41
C ARG A 188 28.40 -17.12 10.06
N LYS A 189 27.71 -18.25 10.07
CA LYS A 189 27.25 -18.96 8.87
C LYS A 189 25.77 -19.26 8.96
N LEU A 190 25.00 -18.90 7.94
CA LEU A 190 23.60 -19.31 7.84
C LEU A 190 23.54 -20.81 7.53
N VAL A 191 22.88 -21.58 8.40
CA VAL A 191 22.75 -23.05 8.25
C VAL A 191 21.32 -23.49 7.92
N ARG A 192 20.30 -22.67 8.23
CA ARG A 192 18.91 -22.93 7.84
C ARG A 192 18.16 -21.64 7.59
N SER A 193 17.32 -21.64 6.55
CA SER A 193 16.32 -20.60 6.28
C SER A 193 14.98 -21.28 6.05
N ALA A 194 13.98 -20.92 6.85
CA ALA A 194 12.66 -21.53 6.74
C ALA A 194 11.55 -20.50 6.95
N VAL A 195 10.54 -20.52 6.10
CA VAL A 195 9.31 -19.73 6.31
C VAL A 195 8.49 -20.42 7.40
N THR A 196 8.44 -19.80 8.59
CA THR A 196 7.72 -20.34 9.76
C THR A 196 6.30 -19.81 9.84
N ARG A 197 6.01 -18.66 9.20
CA ARG A 197 4.65 -18.16 8.98
C ARG A 197 4.52 -17.63 7.57
N LYS A 198 3.53 -18.12 6.81
CA LYS A 198 3.27 -17.62 5.45
C LYS A 198 2.59 -16.24 5.53
N PRO A 199 2.94 -15.30 4.64
CA PRO A 199 2.20 -14.05 4.54
C PRO A 199 0.75 -14.32 4.08
N VAL A 200 -0.18 -13.52 4.59
CA VAL A 200 -1.58 -13.49 4.17
C VAL A 200 -1.76 -12.30 3.24
N THR A 201 -2.22 -12.55 2.00
CA THR A 201 -2.48 -11.50 1.01
C THR A 201 -3.61 -10.58 1.47
N GLU A 202 -3.39 -9.27 1.39
CA GLU A 202 -4.45 -8.28 1.55
C GLU A 202 -5.39 -8.33 0.35
N VAL A 203 -6.70 -8.40 0.60
CA VAL A 203 -7.71 -8.34 -0.47
C VAL A 203 -8.43 -7.01 -0.39
N VAL A 204 -8.30 -6.19 -1.43
CA VAL A 204 -8.99 -4.91 -1.55
C VAL A 204 -10.05 -5.00 -2.64
N ALA A 205 -11.30 -4.77 -2.24
CA ALA A 205 -12.41 -4.59 -3.17
C ALA A 205 -12.40 -3.18 -3.75
N ILE A 206 -12.56 -3.08 -5.06
CA ILE A 206 -12.81 -1.83 -5.78
C ILE A 206 -14.24 -1.85 -6.30
N GLY A 207 -14.99 -0.83 -5.94
CA GLY A 207 -16.38 -0.68 -6.32
C GLY A 207 -16.55 -0.46 -7.82
N THR A 208 -17.58 -1.10 -8.36
CA THR A 208 -17.99 -0.99 -9.76
C THR A 208 -19.48 -0.69 -9.91
N LYS A 209 -20.17 -0.32 -8.83
CA LYS A 209 -21.58 0.07 -8.90
C LYS A 209 -21.68 1.47 -9.52
N PRO A 210 -22.26 1.62 -10.71
CA PRO A 210 -22.37 2.92 -11.36
C PRO A 210 -23.18 3.87 -10.49
N ALA A 211 -22.81 5.15 -10.52
CA ALA A 211 -23.66 6.19 -9.95
C ALA A 211 -24.97 6.29 -10.74
N ARG A 212 -26.08 6.55 -10.03
CA ARG A 212 -27.33 6.93 -10.70
C ARG A 212 -27.12 8.30 -11.34
N ARG A 213 -27.50 8.44 -12.61
CA ARG A 213 -27.59 9.74 -13.26
C ARG A 213 -29.00 10.25 -13.02
N CYS A 214 -29.08 11.42 -12.39
CA CYS A 214 -30.33 12.07 -12.03
C CYS A 214 -30.45 13.34 -12.86
N ASP A 215 -31.66 13.69 -13.28
CA ASP A 215 -31.91 14.94 -13.98
C ASP A 215 -31.79 16.14 -13.03
N PRO A 216 -31.02 17.18 -13.39
CA PRO A 216 -30.78 18.33 -12.51
C PRO A 216 -31.97 19.28 -12.36
N ASN A 217 -33.03 19.17 -13.16
CA ASN A 217 -34.21 20.04 -13.05
C ASN A 217 -35.11 19.69 -11.85
N TYR A 218 -34.78 18.66 -11.08
CA TYR A 218 -35.59 18.19 -9.95
C TYR A 218 -34.74 17.94 -8.70
N SER A 219 -35.32 18.11 -7.49
CA SER A 219 -34.59 18.00 -6.21
C SER A 219 -34.25 16.56 -5.78
N GLY A 220 -34.90 15.57 -6.39
CA GLY A 220 -34.67 14.14 -6.18
C GLY A 220 -33.89 13.47 -7.31
N CYS A 221 -33.74 12.15 -7.22
CA CYS A 221 -33.18 11.40 -8.34
C CYS A 221 -34.25 11.01 -9.36
N VAL A 222 -34.60 11.95 -10.23
CA VAL A 222 -35.42 11.68 -11.42
C VAL A 222 -34.52 11.01 -12.46
N PRO A 223 -34.84 9.77 -12.93
CA PRO A 223 -34.01 9.09 -13.92
C PRO A 223 -33.92 9.90 -15.22
N ILE A 224 -32.72 10.01 -15.81
CA ILE A 224 -32.59 10.60 -17.15
C ILE A 224 -33.10 9.60 -18.19
N ALA A 225 -34.25 9.89 -18.77
CA ALA A 225 -34.89 9.10 -19.82
C ALA A 225 -35.52 10.01 -20.89
N SER A 226 -36.07 9.42 -21.95
CA SER A 226 -36.84 10.17 -22.96
C SER A 226 -38.18 10.68 -22.42
N ASP A 227 -38.73 9.96 -21.43
CA ASP A 227 -40.00 10.22 -20.79
C ASP A 227 -39.96 9.57 -19.40
N VAL A 228 -40.49 10.26 -18.40
CA VAL A 228 -40.53 9.82 -17.01
C VAL A 228 -41.94 10.08 -16.51
N ASP A 229 -42.58 9.06 -15.93
CA ASP A 229 -43.94 9.16 -15.42
C ASP A 229 -44.00 9.10 -13.90
N CYS A 230 -45.08 9.63 -13.33
CA CYS A 230 -45.39 9.43 -11.92
C CYS A 230 -45.83 7.98 -11.63
N GLY A 231 -45.18 7.36 -10.65
CA GLY A 231 -45.43 5.99 -10.24
C GLY A 231 -46.83 5.81 -9.66
N GLY A 232 -47.61 4.90 -10.25
CA GLY A 232 -49.00 4.64 -9.88
C GLY A 232 -50.03 5.35 -10.77
N GLY A 233 -49.60 6.17 -11.73
CA GLY A 233 -50.44 6.75 -12.78
C GLY A 233 -50.63 5.83 -14.00
N SER A 234 -51.29 6.35 -15.04
CA SER A 234 -51.53 5.65 -16.32
C SER A 234 -50.41 5.80 -17.34
N GLY A 235 -49.26 6.36 -16.94
CA GLY A 235 -48.13 6.62 -17.81
C GLY A 235 -47.56 5.36 -18.46
N ASN A 236 -46.98 5.51 -19.66
CA ASN A 236 -46.44 4.43 -20.49
C ASN A 236 -44.96 4.63 -20.86
N GLY A 237 -44.30 5.57 -20.19
CA GLY A 237 -42.91 5.93 -20.34
C GLY A 237 -41.94 4.81 -19.92
N PRO A 238 -40.68 4.89 -20.38
CA PRO A 238 -39.65 3.91 -20.07
C PRO A 238 -39.13 3.99 -18.62
N ALA A 239 -39.47 5.05 -17.89
CA ALA A 239 -39.03 5.28 -16.53
C ALA A 239 -40.17 5.86 -15.68
N TYR A 240 -40.13 5.56 -14.38
CA TYR A 240 -41.12 6.04 -13.42
C TYR A 240 -40.42 6.62 -12.18
N LEU A 241 -40.90 7.77 -11.73
CA LEU A 241 -40.54 8.38 -10.46
C LEU A 241 -41.56 7.96 -9.39
N TYR A 242 -41.07 7.43 -8.27
CA TYR A 242 -41.92 7.07 -7.14
C TYR A 242 -41.69 8.05 -5.98
N GLY A 243 -42.73 8.82 -5.64
CA GLY A 243 -42.69 9.85 -4.60
C GLY A 243 -42.72 11.26 -5.19
N VAL A 244 -42.91 12.25 -4.32
CA VAL A 244 -42.95 13.67 -4.67
C VAL A 244 -41.54 14.24 -4.73
N VAL A 245 -41.25 15.07 -5.73
CA VAL A 245 -40.00 15.84 -5.84
C VAL A 245 -40.33 17.29 -6.19
N GLU A 246 -39.44 18.21 -5.87
CA GLU A 246 -39.60 19.62 -6.26
C GLU A 246 -39.04 19.82 -7.67
N VAL A 247 -39.71 20.65 -8.46
CA VAL A 247 -39.19 21.15 -9.74
C VAL A 247 -38.26 22.34 -9.44
N ILE A 248 -36.97 22.17 -9.71
CA ILE A 248 -35.93 23.20 -9.51
C ILE A 248 -35.74 24.05 -10.77
N GLY A 249 -35.79 23.40 -11.93
CA GLY A 249 -35.57 24.01 -13.24
C GLY A 249 -36.82 23.96 -14.10
N ASP A 250 -36.67 23.43 -15.32
CA ASP A 250 -37.79 23.23 -16.23
C ASP A 250 -38.45 21.86 -15.99
N ASP A 251 -39.77 21.80 -15.98
CA ASP A 251 -40.51 20.53 -15.92
C ASP A 251 -40.53 19.85 -17.30
N ILE A 252 -39.38 19.30 -17.71
CA ILE A 252 -39.18 18.71 -19.04
C ILE A 252 -39.97 17.40 -19.27
N TYR A 253 -40.48 16.80 -18.20
CA TYR A 253 -41.22 15.54 -18.21
C TYR A 253 -42.71 15.73 -17.86
N ASP A 254 -43.19 16.98 -17.76
CA ASP A 254 -44.58 17.32 -17.39
C ASP A 254 -45.07 16.59 -16.11
N LEU A 255 -44.19 16.46 -15.11
CA LEU A 255 -44.46 15.77 -13.84
C LEU A 255 -45.22 16.65 -12.82
N ASP A 256 -45.18 17.97 -12.98
CA ASP A 256 -45.87 19.01 -12.21
C ASP A 256 -46.93 19.66 -13.11
N ARG A 257 -48.11 19.02 -13.18
CA ARG A 257 -49.15 19.36 -14.15
C ARG A 257 -49.93 20.63 -13.78
N ASP A 258 -50.00 20.95 -12.50
CA ASP A 258 -50.69 22.13 -11.98
C ASP A 258 -49.74 23.32 -11.70
N ASN A 259 -48.43 23.11 -11.90
CA ASN A 259 -47.39 24.13 -11.87
C ASN A 259 -47.22 24.78 -10.49
N ASP A 260 -47.35 23.98 -9.44
CA ASP A 260 -47.20 24.44 -8.06
C ASP A 260 -45.74 24.30 -7.54
N GLY A 261 -44.89 23.64 -8.33
CA GLY A 261 -43.48 23.34 -8.03
C GLY A 261 -43.24 21.93 -7.47
N LEU A 262 -44.27 21.09 -7.33
CA LEU A 262 -44.20 19.73 -6.77
C LEU A 262 -44.60 18.68 -7.81
N ALA A 263 -43.61 18.00 -8.37
CA ALA A 263 -43.82 16.91 -9.30
C ALA A 263 -44.33 15.63 -8.59
N CYS A 264 -45.25 14.93 -9.26
CA CYS A 264 -45.82 13.65 -8.84
C CYS A 264 -46.51 13.63 -7.47
N GLU A 265 -47.14 14.73 -7.10
CA GLU A 265 -48.11 14.70 -6.01
C GLU A 265 -49.32 13.83 -6.35
N LYS A 266 -50.05 13.43 -5.31
CA LYS A 266 -51.29 12.68 -5.47
C LYS A 266 -52.44 13.67 -5.36
N ASP A 267 -53.12 13.88 -6.47
CA ASP A 267 -54.43 14.54 -6.55
C ASP A 267 -55.48 13.86 -5.64
#